data_AF-A0A7W1AEU4-F1
#
_entry.id   AF-A0A7W1AEU4-F1
#
_cell.length_a   1.000
_cell.length_b   1.000
_cell.length_c   1.000
_cell.angle_alpha   90.00
_cell.angle_beta   90.00
_cell.angle_gamma   90.00
#
_symmetry.space_group_name_H-M   'P 1'
#
loop_
_entity.id
_entity.type
_entity.pdbx_description
1 polymer ?
#
loop_
_entity_poly.entity_id
_entity_poly.type
_entity_poly.pdbx_seq_one_letter_code
_entity_poly.pdbx_strand_id
1 'polypeptide(L)'
;MTVRFGTGALLTGWLMLAGLNLANPDAIIAGVNLGRAAHGRPLDAAYTAELSADALPTLHRLLPALGTNEACAAAHALDQRWRRELETTERWTIALARAPKEPVPCAPSRGG
;
A
#
# COMPACT_ATOMS: atom_id res chain seq x y z
N MET A 1 -25.52 -32.94 15.10
CA MET A 1 -25.25 -32.52 13.70
C MET A 1 -24.71 -31.09 13.72
N THR A 2 -23.48 -30.85 14.19
CA THR A 2 -23.01 -29.45 14.40
C THR A 2 -21.50 -29.27 14.34
N VAL A 3 -20.71 -30.15 14.95
CA VAL A 3 -19.24 -29.96 15.05
C VAL A 3 -18.53 -29.97 13.69
N ARG A 4 -18.89 -30.90 12.78
CA ARG A 4 -18.26 -31.00 11.44
C ARG A 4 -18.49 -29.75 10.57
N PHE A 5 -19.67 -29.15 10.66
CA PHE A 5 -19.99 -27.92 9.93
C PHE A 5 -19.28 -26.72 10.55
N GLY A 6 -19.29 -26.58 11.88
CA GLY A 6 -18.60 -25.49 12.58
C GLY A 6 -17.09 -25.48 12.33
N THR A 7 -16.43 -26.63 12.42
CA THR A 7 -14.99 -26.75 12.12
C THR A 7 -14.70 -26.44 10.65
N GLY A 8 -15.53 -26.90 9.71
CA GLY A 8 -15.37 -26.59 8.29
C GLY A 8 -15.52 -25.10 7.97
N ALA A 9 -16.52 -24.44 8.57
CA ALA A 9 -16.72 -23.00 8.42
C ALA A 9 -15.54 -22.19 9.00
N LEU A 10 -15.05 -22.57 10.19
CA LEU A 10 -13.89 -21.93 10.80
C LEU A 10 -12.62 -22.10 9.96
N LEU A 11 -12.33 -23.32 9.49
CA LEU A 11 -11.17 -23.58 8.63
C LEU A 11 -11.25 -22.78 7.33
N THR A 12 -12.43 -22.72 6.71
CA THR A 12 -12.64 -21.93 5.49
C THR A 12 -12.42 -20.44 5.75
N GLY A 13 -12.91 -19.91 6.87
CA GLY A 13 -12.65 -18.53 7.29
C GLY A 13 -11.16 -18.24 7.45
N TRP A 14 -10.42 -19.13 8.12
CA TRP A 14 -8.97 -19.02 8.27
C TRP A 14 -8.24 -19.10 6.92
N LEU A 15 -8.63 -20.02 6.04
CA LEU A 15 -8.05 -20.13 4.70
C LEU A 15 -8.29 -18.87 3.87
N MET A 16 -9.48 -18.28 3.96
CA MET A 16 -9.81 -17.03 3.28
C MET A 16 -8.96 -15.86 3.81
N LEU A 17 -8.82 -15.72 5.12
CA LEU A 17 -7.99 -14.69 5.73
C LEU A 17 -6.52 -14.86 5.37
N ALA A 18 -6.00 -16.09 5.42
CA ALA A 18 -4.63 -16.41 5.02
C ALA A 18 -4.40 -16.08 3.54
N GLY A 19 -5.33 -16.46 2.66
CA GLY A 19 -5.29 -16.15 1.24
C GLY A 19 -5.28 -14.64 0.97
N LEU A 20 -6.14 -13.88 1.65
CA LEU A 20 -6.22 -12.43 1.49
C LEU A 20 -4.93 -11.73 1.95
N ASN A 21 -4.38 -12.12 3.10
CA ASN A 21 -3.13 -11.54 3.60
C ASN A 21 -1.93 -11.91 2.70
N LEU A 22 -1.88 -13.15 2.20
CA LEU A 22 -0.81 -13.60 1.31
C LEU A 22 -0.87 -12.91 -0.06
N ALA A 23 -2.07 -12.68 -0.59
CA ALA A 23 -2.27 -11.97 -1.86
C ALA A 23 -1.83 -10.50 -1.79
N ASN A 24 -1.88 -9.87 -0.60
CA ASN A 24 -1.58 -8.46 -0.38
C ASN A 24 -2.37 -7.55 -1.35
N PRO A 25 -3.71 -7.44 -1.17
CA PRO A 25 -4.58 -6.71 -2.09
C PRO A 25 -4.15 -5.26 -2.25
N ASP A 26 -3.60 -4.61 -1.22
CA ASP A 26 -3.19 -3.22 -1.29
C ASP A 26 -1.96 -3.01 -2.18
N ALA A 27 -1.00 -3.94 -2.17
CA ALA A 27 0.11 -3.92 -3.14
C ALA A 27 -0.38 -4.11 -4.57
N ILE A 28 -1.41 -4.95 -4.78
CA ILE A 28 -2.04 -5.14 -6.10
C ILE A 28 -2.73 -3.85 -6.54
N ILE A 29 -3.55 -3.23 -5.67
CA ILE A 29 -4.26 -1.98 -5.94
C ILE A 29 -3.25 -0.86 -6.28
N ALA A 30 -2.19 -0.71 -5.48
CA ALA A 30 -1.11 0.24 -5.74
C ALA A 30 -0.50 0.01 -7.14
N GLY A 31 -0.14 -1.22 -7.47
CA GLY A 31 0.44 -1.57 -8.76
C GLY A 31 -0.47 -1.23 -9.93
N VAL A 32 -1.76 -1.57 -9.84
CA VAL A 32 -2.75 -1.26 -10.89
C VAL A 32 -2.94 0.26 -11.03
N ASN A 33 -3.09 0.99 -9.91
CA ASN A 33 -3.30 2.44 -9.94
C ASN A 33 -2.11 3.19 -10.53
N LEU A 34 -0.90 2.86 -10.08
CA LEU A 34 0.32 3.47 -10.62
C LEU A 34 0.57 3.04 -12.07
N GLY A 35 0.24 1.80 -12.43
CA GLY A 35 0.28 1.34 -13.82
C GLY A 35 -0.68 2.14 -14.71
N ARG A 36 -1.90 2.42 -14.26
CA ARG A 36 -2.82 3.31 -14.98
C ARG A 36 -2.27 4.74 -15.08
N ALA A 37 -1.69 5.26 -14.01
CA ALA A 37 -1.09 6.60 -13.99
C ALA A 37 0.09 6.74 -14.96
N ALA A 38 0.91 5.69 -15.09
CA ALA A 38 1.99 5.64 -16.08
C ALA A 38 1.49 5.74 -17.53
N HIS A 39 0.22 5.41 -17.78
CA HIS A 39 -0.44 5.57 -19.08
C HIS A 39 -1.30 6.84 -19.17
N GLY A 40 -0.99 7.86 -18.35
CA GLY A 40 -1.63 9.18 -18.40
C GLY A 40 -3.02 9.25 -17.77
N ARG A 41 -3.43 8.23 -17.01
CA ARG A 41 -4.69 8.29 -16.23
C ARG A 41 -4.45 9.09 -14.94
N PRO A 42 -5.48 9.78 -14.41
CA PRO A 42 -5.31 10.54 -13.18
C PRO A 42 -4.94 9.63 -12.01
N LEU A 43 -4.01 10.09 -11.18
CA LEU A 43 -3.63 9.47 -9.92
C LEU A 43 -4.29 10.24 -8.77
N ASP A 44 -5.07 9.54 -7.94
CA ASP A 44 -5.59 10.10 -6.71
C ASP A 44 -4.52 9.97 -5.61
N ALA A 45 -3.84 11.09 -5.33
CA ALA A 45 -2.77 11.15 -4.34
C ALA A 45 -3.28 10.87 -2.91
N ALA A 46 -4.49 11.32 -2.57
CA ALA A 46 -5.06 11.12 -1.24
C ALA A 46 -5.38 9.64 -1.02
N TYR A 47 -6.09 9.01 -1.97
CA TYR A 47 -6.38 7.58 -1.92
C TYR A 47 -5.10 6.73 -1.89
N THR A 48 -4.11 7.09 -2.69
CA THR A 48 -2.83 6.36 -2.75
C THR A 48 -2.10 6.40 -1.41
N ALA A 49 -2.15 7.54 -0.70
CA ALA A 49 -1.56 7.69 0.63
C ALA A 49 -2.35 6.97 1.73
N GLU A 50 -3.61 6.61 1.48
CA GLU A 50 -4.49 5.90 2.42
C GLU A 50 -4.34 4.38 2.42
N LEU A 51 -3.68 3.80 1.41
CA LEU A 51 -3.35 2.37 1.35
C LEU A 51 -2.54 1.91 2.57
N SER A 52 -2.62 0.61 2.92
CA SER A 52 -1.91 0.09 4.09
C SER A 52 -0.40 0.01 3.90
N ALA A 53 0.32 -0.25 5.01
CA ALA A 53 1.76 -0.41 5.02
C ALA A 53 2.27 -1.55 4.11
N ASP A 54 1.44 -2.56 3.80
CA ASP A 54 1.82 -3.65 2.90
C ASP A 54 1.92 -3.20 1.42
N ALA A 55 1.38 -2.03 1.06
CA ALA A 55 1.58 -1.41 -0.25
C ALA A 55 2.90 -0.63 -0.38
N LEU A 56 3.56 -0.29 0.74
CA LEU A 56 4.74 0.58 0.74
C LEU A 56 5.87 0.12 -0.19
N PRO A 57 6.24 -1.18 -0.24
CA PRO A 57 7.29 -1.63 -1.15
C PRO A 57 6.95 -1.42 -2.64
N THR A 58 5.65 -1.47 -2.98
CA THR A 58 5.18 -1.20 -4.35
C THR A 58 5.16 0.30 -4.63
N LEU A 59 4.63 1.09 -3.71
CA LEU A 59 4.57 2.56 -3.83
C LEU A 59 5.97 3.17 -3.96
N HIS A 60 6.90 2.80 -3.09
CA HIS A 60 8.28 3.31 -3.10
C HIS A 60 9.03 2.99 -4.41
N ARG A 61 8.72 1.84 -5.03
CA ARG A 61 9.35 1.40 -6.27
C ARG A 61 8.76 2.06 -7.51
N LEU A 62 7.45 2.34 -7.53
CA LEU A 62 6.75 2.74 -8.75
C LEU A 62 6.39 4.24 -8.81
N LEU A 63 6.12 4.90 -7.67
CA LEU A 63 5.82 6.34 -7.64
C LEU A 63 6.91 7.20 -8.29
N PRO A 64 8.22 6.98 -8.03
CA PRO A 64 9.26 7.85 -8.57
C PRO A 64 9.29 7.88 -10.11
N ALA A 65 8.90 6.77 -10.75
CA ALA A 65 8.91 6.66 -12.21
C ALA A 65 7.81 7.48 -12.90
N LEU A 66 6.78 7.90 -12.18
CA LEU A 66 5.69 8.70 -12.74
C LEU A 66 6.12 10.15 -13.02
N GLY A 67 6.99 10.74 -12.17
CA GLY A 67 7.53 12.09 -12.35
C GLY A 67 6.50 13.23 -12.40
N THR A 68 5.24 12.98 -12.07
CA THR A 68 4.17 13.99 -12.07
C THR A 68 4.08 14.72 -10.73
N ASN A 69 3.46 15.91 -10.73
CA ASN A 69 3.19 16.64 -9.49
C ASN A 69 2.29 15.85 -8.54
N GLU A 70 1.32 15.11 -9.07
CA GLU A 70 0.42 14.25 -8.31
C GLU A 70 1.17 13.08 -7.67
N ALA A 71 2.15 12.50 -8.37
CA ALA A 71 2.99 11.44 -7.81
C ALA A 71 3.89 11.98 -6.68
N CYS A 72 4.43 13.19 -6.82
CA CYS A 72 5.15 13.88 -5.74
C CYS A 72 4.23 14.19 -4.55
N ALA A 73 3.01 14.65 -4.80
CA ALA A 73 2.03 14.90 -3.74
C ALA A 73 1.69 13.60 -2.99
N ALA A 74 1.50 12.50 -3.71
CA ALA A 74 1.28 11.18 -3.12
C ALA A 74 2.49 10.72 -2.29
N ALA A 75 3.72 10.90 -2.81
CA ALA A 75 4.95 10.56 -2.10
C ALA A 75 5.11 11.33 -0.78
N HIS A 76 4.85 12.64 -0.80
CA HIS A 76 4.89 13.46 0.42
C HIS A 76 3.79 13.09 1.42
N ALA A 77 2.55 12.88 0.96
CA ALA A 77 1.45 12.48 1.83
C ALA A 77 1.73 11.11 2.49
N LEU A 78 2.30 10.17 1.74
CA LEU A 78 2.69 8.85 2.22
C LEU A 78 3.78 8.93 3.30
N ASP A 79 4.85 9.70 3.06
CA ASP A 79 5.94 9.89 4.02
C ASP A 79 5.44 10.54 5.32
N GLN A 80 4.60 11.58 5.23
CA GLN A 80 4.01 12.22 6.42
C GLN A 80 3.13 11.27 7.23
N ARG A 81 2.27 10.50 6.57
CA ARG A 81 1.38 9.55 7.26
C ARG A 81 2.18 8.46 7.97
N TRP A 82 3.17 7.88 7.29
CA TRP A 82 3.91 6.76 7.86
C TRP A 82 4.95 7.14 8.89
N ARG A 83 5.49 8.36 8.86
CA ARG A 83 6.23 8.88 10.01
C ARG A 83 5.38 8.90 11.27
N ARG A 84 4.14 9.44 11.17
CA ARG A 84 3.21 9.47 12.31
C ARG A 84 2.90 8.05 12.81
N GLU A 85 2.59 7.13 11.91
CA GLU A 85 2.27 5.74 12.29
C GLU A 85 3.45 5.02 12.97
N LEU A 86 4.68 5.24 12.48
CA LEU A 86 5.89 4.68 13.08
C LEU A 86 6.19 5.25 14.47
N GLU A 87 5.82 6.51 14.71
CA GLU A 87 5.98 7.19 16.00
C GLU A 87 4.93 6.74 17.03
N THR A 88 3.70 6.45 16.59
CA THR A 88 2.59 6.07 17.47
C THR A 88 2.47 4.56 17.71
N THR A 89 2.98 3.73 16.79
CA THR A 89 2.81 2.28 16.89
C THR A 89 3.89 1.67 17.78
N GLU A 90 3.49 1.06 18.90
CA GLU A 90 4.35 0.19 19.73
C GLU A 90 4.58 -1.20 19.06
N ARG A 91 5.15 -1.16 17.85
CA ARG A 91 6.09 -2.11 17.23
C ARG A 91 5.80 -3.60 17.28
N TRP A 92 4.72 -4.07 16.63
CA TRP A 92 4.58 -5.50 16.27
C TRP A 92 3.83 -5.78 14.95
N THR A 93 3.75 -4.84 14.00
CA THR A 93 3.13 -5.14 12.69
C THR A 93 4.18 -5.59 11.67
N ILE A 94 3.98 -6.77 11.08
CA ILE A 94 4.88 -7.37 10.09
C ILE A 94 4.99 -6.48 8.83
N ALA A 95 3.91 -5.78 8.48
CA ALA A 95 3.88 -4.85 7.36
C ALA A 95 4.89 -3.71 7.53
N LEU A 96 4.90 -3.04 8.70
CA LEU A 96 5.86 -1.96 9.00
C LEU A 96 7.29 -2.49 9.12
N ALA A 97 7.50 -3.74 9.55
CA ALA A 97 8.83 -4.34 9.57
C ALA A 97 9.45 -4.47 8.16
N ARG A 98 8.62 -4.55 7.12
CA ARG A 98 9.05 -4.64 5.70
C ARG A 98 9.00 -3.31 4.95
N ALA A 99 8.57 -2.24 5.62
CA ALA A 99 8.47 -0.93 5.01
C ALA A 99 9.87 -0.36 4.68
N PRO A 100 10.03 0.33 3.53
CA PRO A 100 11.20 1.18 3.27
C PRO A 100 11.33 2.22 4.37
N LYS A 101 12.57 2.53 4.77
CA LYS A 101 12.85 3.51 5.83
C LYS A 101 13.10 4.90 5.26
N GLU A 102 13.51 4.97 4.00
CA GLU A 102 13.73 6.20 3.29
C GLU A 102 12.41 6.80 2.77
N PRO A 103 12.30 8.14 2.69
CA PRO A 103 11.22 8.80 1.98
C PRO A 103 11.14 8.31 0.53
N VAL A 104 9.93 8.26 -0.03
CA VAL A 104 9.77 8.01 -1.46
C VAL A 104 10.42 9.15 -2.24
N PRO A 105 11.42 8.89 -3.10
CA PRO A 105 12.07 9.94 -3.86
C PRO A 105 11.08 10.53 -4.86
N CYS A 106 11.00 11.86 -4.90
CA CYS A 106 10.12 12.55 -5.82
C CYS A 106 10.76 13.85 -6.30
N ALA A 107 10.81 14.03 -7.62
CA ALA A 107 11.23 15.26 -8.26
C ALA A 107 10.11 15.69 -9.22
N PRO A 108 9.46 16.85 -9.01
CA PRO A 108 8.41 17.30 -9.91
C PRO A 108 8.98 17.54 -11.30
N SER A 109 8.30 17.07 -12.34
CA SER A 109 8.63 17.46 -13.71
C SER A 109 8.41 18.97 -13.87
N ARG A 110 9.42 19.65 -14.42
CA ARG A 110 9.29 21.05 -14.82
C ARG A 110 8.40 21.14 -16.06
N GLY A 111 7.09 21.17 -15.88
CA GLY A 111 6.14 21.51 -16.96
C GLY A 111 4.86 20.68 -16.94
N GLY A 112 3.74 21.37 -16.75
CA GLY A 112 2.43 20.99 -17.25
C GLY A 112 2.04 22.00 -18.32
#